data_AF-A0A8B7P4A5-F1
#
_entry.id   AF-A0A8B7P4A5-F1
#
_cell.length_a   1.000
_cell.length_b   1.000
_cell.length_c   1.000
_cell.angle_alpha   90.00
_cell.angle_beta   90.00
_cell.angle_gamma   90.00
#
_symmetry.space_group_name_H-M   'P 1'
#
loop_
_entity.id
_entity.type
_entity.pdbx_description
1 polymer ?
#
loop_
_entity_poly.entity_id
_entity_poly.type
_entity_poly.pdbx_seq_one_letter_code
_entity_poly.pdbx_strand_id
1 'polypeptide(L)'
;MKLYFSLIVCAVMSQARAAIMPSFVHLGFCSDVPRMPEFDIEKYSERWYVILQVPNEFVPAKHCVTANYTSITSDGTFTNRKSGCADNRTVIHSLVDLQLVDHDYHTFIIQAQDERPEIGVTVSTYSLFSFYDTIS
;
A
#
# COMPACT_ATOMS: atom_id res chain seq x y z
N MET A 1 52.38 -11.93 1.48
CA MET A 1 51.25 -12.72 0.93
C MET A 1 49.97 -12.62 1.77
N LYS A 2 50.03 -12.78 3.11
CA LYS A 2 48.84 -12.69 4.01
C LYS A 2 48.12 -11.32 3.99
N LEU A 3 48.86 -10.21 3.92
CA LEU A 3 48.29 -8.85 3.89
C LEU A 3 47.53 -8.54 2.58
N TYR A 4 48.00 -9.05 1.44
CA TYR A 4 47.35 -8.82 0.15
C TYR A 4 46.02 -9.60 0.03
N PHE A 5 46.00 -10.83 0.53
CA PHE A 5 44.78 -11.63 0.63
C PHE A 5 43.74 -10.97 1.56
N SER A 6 44.18 -10.41 2.69
CA SER A 6 43.29 -9.69 3.62
C SER A 6 42.65 -8.45 3.00
N LEU A 7 43.40 -7.67 2.21
CA LEU A 7 42.89 -6.46 1.56
C LEU A 7 41.88 -6.78 0.45
N ILE A 8 42.11 -7.85 -0.31
CA ILE A 8 41.16 -8.33 -1.34
C ILE A 8 39.85 -8.79 -0.70
N VAL A 9 39.91 -9.55 0.40
CA VAL A 9 38.70 -10.01 1.11
C VAL A 9 37.89 -8.82 1.65
N CYS A 10 38.53 -7.80 2.23
CA CYS A 10 37.83 -6.60 2.70
C CYS A 10 37.18 -5.81 1.56
N ALA A 11 37.85 -5.66 0.42
CA ALA A 11 37.34 -4.93 -0.75
C ALA A 11 36.21 -5.67 -1.50
N VAL A 12 36.19 -7.01 -1.44
CA VAL A 12 35.09 -7.81 -1.98
C VAL A 12 33.89 -7.79 -1.02
N MET A 13 34.12 -7.88 0.29
CA MET A 13 33.07 -7.80 1.32
C MET A 13 32.40 -6.42 1.41
N SER A 14 33.10 -5.33 1.09
CA SER A 14 32.51 -3.99 1.07
C SER A 14 31.51 -3.79 -0.07
N GLN A 15 31.68 -4.49 -1.20
CA GLN A 15 30.76 -4.43 -2.34
C GLN A 15 29.51 -5.28 -2.14
N ALA A 16 29.57 -6.31 -1.28
CA ALA A 16 28.43 -7.16 -0.97
C ALA A 16 27.37 -6.49 -0.07
N ARG A 17 27.69 -5.39 0.63
CA ARG A 17 26.76 -4.72 1.56
C ARG A 17 25.60 -3.98 0.88
N ALA A 18 25.77 -3.57 -0.38
CA ALA A 18 24.73 -2.85 -1.12
C ALA A 18 23.70 -3.77 -1.79
N ALA A 19 23.93 -5.09 -1.80
CA ALA A 19 23.11 -6.05 -2.55
C ALA A 19 22.10 -6.84 -1.70
N ILE A 20 22.01 -6.58 -0.38
CA ILE A 20 21.23 -7.42 0.55
C ILE A 20 19.94 -6.74 1.03
N MET A 21 19.82 -5.41 0.93
CA MET A 21 18.61 -4.71 1.36
C MET A 21 17.63 -4.53 0.20
N PRO A 22 16.35 -4.93 0.35
CA PRO A 22 15.31 -4.60 -0.62
C PRO A 22 15.20 -3.09 -0.83
N SER A 23 14.82 -2.66 -2.03
CA SER A 23 14.74 -1.24 -2.38
C SER A 23 13.71 -0.44 -1.57
N PHE A 24 12.80 -1.11 -0.86
CA PHE A 24 11.80 -0.48 0.00
C PHE A 24 12.27 -0.30 1.46
N VAL A 25 13.42 -0.87 1.84
CA VAL A 25 13.97 -0.73 3.20
C VAL A 25 14.86 0.51 3.24
N HIS A 26 14.42 1.52 4.00
CA HIS A 26 15.14 2.77 4.18
C HIS A 26 15.60 2.93 5.63
N LEU A 27 16.78 3.54 5.83
CA LEU A 27 17.28 3.89 7.15
C LEU A 27 16.61 5.21 7.61
N GLY A 28 16.05 5.22 8.82
CA GLY A 28 15.42 6.40 9.42
C GLY A 28 14.11 6.07 10.13
N PHE A 29 13.38 7.12 10.52
CA PHE A 29 12.01 7.01 11.03
C PHE A 29 11.01 7.16 9.87
N CYS A 30 9.80 6.62 10.04
CA CYS A 30 8.71 6.84 9.10
C CYS A 30 8.40 8.34 8.96
N SER A 31 8.19 8.79 7.73
CA SER A 31 7.77 10.17 7.47
C SER A 31 6.38 10.41 8.05
N ASP A 32 6.16 11.59 8.63
CA ASP A 32 4.82 12.08 8.88
C ASP A 32 4.20 12.51 7.55
N VAL A 33 3.11 11.86 7.15
CA VAL A 33 2.47 12.09 5.85
C VAL A 33 1.33 13.08 6.06
N PRO A 34 1.28 14.19 5.29
CA PRO A 34 0.19 15.16 5.42
C PRO A 34 -1.14 14.48 5.11
N ARG A 35 -2.12 14.71 5.98
CA ARG A 35 -3.48 14.18 5.88
C ARG A 35 -4.31 15.08 4.98
N MET A 36 -5.18 14.49 4.16
CA MET A 36 -6.09 15.25 3.31
C MET A 36 -7.04 16.08 4.19
N PRO A 37 -7.12 17.41 4.06
CA PRO A 37 -8.10 18.19 4.79
C PRO A 37 -9.53 17.83 4.35
N GLU A 38 -10.47 17.82 5.30
CA GLU A 38 -11.90 17.57 5.05
C GLU A 38 -12.17 16.22 4.36
N PHE A 39 -11.48 15.16 4.78
CA PHE A 39 -11.69 13.81 4.23
C PHE A 39 -13.12 13.31 4.48
N ASP A 40 -13.86 13.15 3.38
CA ASP A 40 -15.21 12.60 3.33
C ASP A 40 -15.15 11.13 2.91
N ILE A 41 -15.23 10.27 3.91
CA ILE A 41 -15.12 8.82 3.73
C ILE A 41 -16.31 8.23 2.95
N GLU A 42 -17.50 8.81 3.04
CA GLU A 42 -18.66 8.34 2.29
C GLU A 42 -18.43 8.54 0.79
N LYS A 43 -17.86 9.69 0.40
CA LYS A 43 -17.46 9.93 -0.99
C LYS A 43 -16.24 9.11 -1.42
N TYR A 44 -15.35 8.77 -0.50
CA TYR A 44 -14.20 7.90 -0.79
C TYR A 44 -14.61 6.43 -0.97
N SER A 45 -15.74 6.01 -0.38
CA SER A 45 -16.22 4.63 -0.33
C SER A 45 -16.84 4.13 -1.64
N GLU A 46 -16.27 4.52 -2.78
CA GLU A 46 -16.65 4.08 -4.12
C GLU A 46 -15.68 3.01 -4.69
N ARG A 47 -15.63 2.87 -6.01
CA ARG A 47 -14.68 2.01 -6.72
C ARG A 47 -13.43 2.79 -7.11
N TRP A 48 -12.28 2.27 -6.70
CA TRP A 48 -10.97 2.77 -7.08
C TRP A 48 -10.26 1.82 -8.04
N TYR A 49 -9.53 2.40 -8.98
CA TYR A 49 -8.62 1.70 -9.89
C TYR A 49 -7.19 2.03 -9.49
N VAL A 50 -6.37 1.00 -9.28
CA VAL A 50 -4.96 1.21 -8.94
C VAL A 50 -4.21 1.51 -10.24
N ILE A 51 -3.77 2.75 -10.39
CA ILE A 51 -3.01 3.20 -11.56
C ILE A 51 -1.54 2.85 -11.42
N LEU A 52 -0.98 3.13 -10.24
CA LEU A 52 0.42 2.86 -9.90
C LEU A 52 0.49 2.41 -8.44
N GLN A 53 1.42 1.48 -8.18
CA GLN A 53 1.68 0.99 -6.84
C GLN A 53 3.18 0.75 -6.68
N VAL A 54 3.72 1.13 -5.53
CA VAL A 54 5.07 0.74 -5.14
C VAL A 54 5.14 -0.79 -5.04
N PRO A 55 6.20 -1.43 -5.55
CA PRO A 55 6.35 -2.88 -5.47
C PRO A 55 6.14 -3.39 -4.03
N ASN A 56 5.19 -4.32 -3.87
CA ASN A 56 4.80 -4.87 -2.57
C ASN A 56 4.57 -6.38 -2.70
N GLU A 57 5.31 -7.18 -1.95
CA GLU A 57 5.23 -8.64 -1.95
C GLU A 57 3.95 -9.20 -1.31
N PHE A 58 3.30 -8.41 -0.45
CA PHE A 58 2.05 -8.77 0.23
C PHE A 58 0.81 -8.55 -0.64
N VAL A 59 0.96 -7.98 -1.83
CA VAL A 59 -0.13 -7.71 -2.77
C VAL A 59 -0.07 -8.71 -3.93
N PRO A 60 -0.96 -9.72 -3.96
CA PRO A 60 -0.85 -10.83 -4.90
C PRO A 60 -1.36 -10.49 -6.31
N ALA A 61 -2.29 -9.52 -6.44
CA ALA A 61 -2.79 -9.04 -7.72
C ALA A 61 -1.92 -7.89 -8.25
N LYS A 62 -1.45 -7.98 -9.49
CA LYS A 62 -0.55 -6.99 -10.10
C LYS A 62 -1.19 -6.22 -11.25
N HIS A 63 -2.14 -6.83 -11.95
CA HIS A 63 -2.79 -6.26 -13.13
C HIS A 63 -4.27 -6.05 -12.88
N CYS A 64 -4.85 -5.02 -13.52
CA CYS A 64 -6.28 -4.71 -13.46
C CYS A 64 -6.81 -4.62 -12.02
N VAL A 65 -6.01 -4.08 -11.10
CA VAL A 65 -6.35 -4.05 -9.68
C VAL A 65 -7.42 -2.99 -9.45
N THR A 66 -8.55 -3.45 -8.92
CA THR A 66 -9.71 -2.65 -8.52
C THR A 66 -9.95 -2.85 -7.05
N ALA A 67 -10.41 -1.80 -6.37
CA ALA A 67 -10.72 -1.81 -4.95
C ALA A 67 -12.11 -1.21 -4.78
N ASN A 68 -13.07 -2.00 -4.30
CA ASN A 68 -14.43 -1.55 -4.03
C ASN A 68 -14.61 -1.45 -2.53
N TYR A 69 -14.94 -0.27 -2.03
CA TYR A 69 -15.22 -0.07 -0.61
C TYR A 69 -16.72 -0.21 -0.36
N THR A 70 -17.08 -0.70 0.82
CA THR A 70 -18.46 -0.68 1.31
C THR A 70 -18.69 0.55 2.17
N SER A 71 -19.97 0.90 2.37
CA SER A 71 -20.36 1.87 3.38
C SER A 71 -19.87 1.48 4.77
N ILE A 72 -19.69 2.49 5.62
CA ILE A 72 -19.22 2.31 6.98
C ILE A 72 -20.33 1.73 7.85
N THR A 73 -19.96 0.75 8.65
CA THR A 73 -20.82 0.13 9.65
C THR A 73 -20.91 1.02 10.89
N SER A 74 -21.93 0.85 11.72
CA SER A 74 -22.09 1.57 13.00
C SER A 74 -20.83 1.55 13.88
N ASP A 75 -20.01 0.51 13.73
CA ASP A 75 -18.84 0.24 14.56
C ASP A 75 -17.56 0.89 13.99
N GLY A 76 -17.68 1.72 12.95
CA GLY A 76 -16.54 2.40 12.32
C GLY A 76 -15.68 1.48 11.46
N THR A 77 -16.21 0.32 11.07
CA THR A 77 -15.56 -0.64 10.19
C THR A 77 -16.18 -0.60 8.80
N PHE A 78 -15.35 -0.77 7.78
CA PHE A 78 -15.78 -0.89 6.40
C PHE A 78 -14.91 -1.89 5.67
N THR A 79 -15.46 -2.52 4.64
CA THR A 79 -14.76 -3.60 3.95
C THR A 79 -14.26 -3.11 2.60
N ASN A 80 -13.11 -3.62 2.19
CA ASN A 80 -12.57 -3.40 0.87
C ASN A 80 -12.44 -4.73 0.13
N ARG A 81 -13.13 -4.82 -0.99
CA ARG A 81 -13.02 -5.94 -1.91
C ARG A 81 -12.09 -5.56 -3.06
N LYS A 82 -10.87 -6.11 -3.01
CA LYS A 82 -9.93 -6.02 -4.13
C LYS A 82 -10.14 -7.14 -5.13
N SER A 83 -10.02 -6.81 -6.41
CA SER A 83 -9.95 -7.80 -7.46
C SER A 83 -8.95 -7.40 -8.53
N GLY A 84 -8.22 -8.38 -9.06
CA GLY A 84 -7.24 -8.17 -10.12
C GLY A 84 -6.66 -9.48 -10.59
N CYS A 85 -5.58 -9.42 -11.37
CA CYS A 85 -4.93 -10.59 -11.94
C CYS A 85 -3.47 -10.68 -11.49
N ALA A 86 -3.02 -11.88 -11.17
CA ALA A 86 -1.60 -12.20 -11.05
C ALA A 86 -0.92 -12.26 -12.43
N ASP A 87 0.41 -12.33 -12.44
CA ASP A 87 1.21 -12.45 -13.67
C ASP A 87 0.86 -13.70 -14.49
N ASN A 88 0.46 -14.78 -13.81
CA ASN A 88 0.01 -16.03 -14.45
C ASN A 88 -1.45 -15.96 -14.97
N ARG A 89 -2.05 -14.76 -15.03
CA ARG A 89 -3.44 -14.49 -15.42
C ARG A 89 -4.51 -15.12 -14.51
N THR A 90 -4.14 -15.59 -13.33
CA THR A 90 -5.12 -16.04 -12.33
C THR A 90 -5.82 -14.82 -11.75
N VAL A 91 -7.15 -14.86 -11.74
CA VAL A 91 -7.98 -13.84 -11.10
C VAL A 91 -7.91 -14.04 -9.59
N ILE A 92 -7.56 -12.98 -8.88
CA ILE A 92 -7.44 -12.96 -7.43
C ILE A 92 -8.49 -12.01 -6.88
N HIS A 93 -9.24 -12.49 -5.91
CA HIS A 93 -10.11 -11.68 -5.07
C HIS A 93 -9.53 -11.65 -3.66
N SER A 94 -9.51 -10.47 -3.05
CA SER A 94 -9.08 -10.31 -1.67
C SER A 94 -10.09 -9.44 -0.94
N LEU A 95 -10.50 -9.91 0.24
CA LEU A 95 -11.34 -9.16 1.16
C LEU A 95 -10.46 -8.69 2.31
N VAL A 96 -10.60 -7.42 2.62
CA VAL A 96 -9.83 -6.76 3.66
C VAL A 96 -10.78 -5.91 4.47
N ASP A 97 -10.72 -6.05 5.77
CA ASP A 97 -11.47 -5.21 6.69
C ASP A 97 -10.62 -3.98 7.03
N LEU A 98 -11.24 -2.81 6.97
CA LEU A 98 -10.63 -1.55 7.35
C LEU A 98 -11.29 -1.05 8.63
N GLN A 99 -10.45 -0.73 9.60
CA GLN A 99 -10.87 -0.14 10.86
C GLN A 99 -10.37 1.29 10.94
N LEU A 100 -11.27 2.22 11.26
CA LEU A 100 -10.90 3.60 11.54
C LEU A 100 -10.12 3.69 12.85
N VAL A 101 -8.94 4.31 12.79
CA VAL A 101 -8.08 4.52 13.96
C VAL A 101 -8.32 5.87 14.61
N ASP A 102 -8.65 6.85 13.77
CA ASP A 102 -8.73 8.25 14.14
C ASP A 102 -10.17 8.75 14.02
N HIS A 103 -10.57 9.62 14.94
CA HIS A 103 -11.87 10.30 14.89
C HIS A 103 -11.99 11.22 13.68
N ASP A 104 -10.86 11.64 13.11
CA ASP A 104 -10.84 12.49 11.94
C ASP A 104 -10.88 11.69 10.61
N TYR A 105 -11.06 10.36 10.66
CA TYR A 105 -11.27 9.47 9.50
C TYR A 105 -10.13 9.41 8.45
N HIS A 106 -8.99 10.06 8.66
CA HIS A 106 -7.88 10.11 7.70
C HIS A 106 -7.00 8.85 7.64
N THR A 107 -6.98 8.09 8.74
CA THR A 107 -6.09 6.93 8.92
C THR A 107 -6.91 5.71 9.28
N PHE A 108 -6.64 4.62 8.57
CA PHE A 108 -7.29 3.33 8.75
C PHE A 108 -6.25 2.23 8.92
N ILE A 109 -6.56 1.24 9.75
CA ILE A 109 -5.83 -0.02 9.80
C ILE A 109 -6.46 -0.96 8.79
N ILE A 110 -5.62 -1.51 7.92
CA ILE A 110 -5.93 -2.57 6.99
C ILE A 110 -5.66 -3.90 7.71
N GLN A 111 -6.69 -4.70 7.88
CA GLN A 111 -6.59 -6.08 8.39
C GLN A 111 -7.05 -7.03 7.28
N ALA A 112 -6.11 -7.75 6.68
CA ALA A 112 -6.47 -8.76 5.68
C ALA A 112 -7.03 -10.00 6.38
N GLN A 113 -8.05 -10.63 5.79
CA GLN A 113 -8.62 -11.88 6.34
C GLN A 113 -7.67 -13.10 6.29
N ASP A 114 -6.51 -12.97 5.62
CA ASP A 114 -5.57 -14.06 5.32
C ASP A 114 -4.30 -13.99 6.20
N GLU A 115 -4.47 -13.78 7.52
CA GLU A 115 -3.39 -13.72 8.55
C GLU A 115 -2.20 -12.79 8.23
N ARG A 116 -2.39 -11.80 7.34
CA ARG A 116 -1.35 -10.84 6.99
C ARG A 116 -1.21 -9.78 8.09
N PRO A 117 -0.01 -9.17 8.23
CA PRO A 117 0.17 -8.12 9.22
C PRO A 117 -0.82 -6.98 9.00
N GLU A 118 -1.26 -6.40 10.11
CA GLU A 118 -2.04 -5.16 10.12
C GLU A 118 -1.15 -3.99 9.72
N ILE A 119 -1.67 -3.11 8.85
CA ILE A 119 -0.91 -1.98 8.31
C ILE A 119 -1.75 -0.70 8.41
N GLY A 120 -1.15 0.37 8.93
CA GLY A 120 -1.74 1.70 8.92
C GLY A 120 -1.63 2.36 7.55
N VAL A 121 -2.76 2.88 7.05
CA VAL A 121 -2.85 3.61 5.78
C VAL A 121 -3.47 4.96 6.01
N THR A 122 -2.85 5.99 5.44
CA THR A 122 -3.31 7.37 5.52
C THR A 122 -3.60 7.89 4.13
N VAL A 123 -4.77 8.51 3.94
CA VAL A 123 -5.08 9.23 2.70
C VAL A 123 -4.46 10.61 2.75
N SER A 124 -3.45 10.82 1.90
CA SER A 124 -2.74 12.09 1.83
C SER A 124 -3.47 13.13 0.98
N THR A 125 -4.00 12.72 -0.17
CA THR A 125 -4.74 13.59 -1.08
C THR A 125 -5.69 12.76 -1.93
N TYR A 126 -6.87 13.31 -2.21
CA TYR A 126 -7.76 12.79 -3.23
C TYR A 126 -8.60 13.94 -3.80
N SER A 127 -9.04 13.77 -5.04
CA SER A 127 -10.01 14.64 -5.68
C SER A 127 -11.00 13.76 -6.42
N LEU A 128 -12.28 14.07 -6.31
CA LEU A 128 -13.32 13.38 -7.07
C LEU A 128 -13.43 14.08 -8.41
N PHE A 129 -13.16 13.34 -9.49
CA PHE A 129 -13.53 13.76 -10.83
C PHE A 129 -14.85 13.10 -11.16
N SER A 130 -15.92 13.91 -11.26
CA SER A 130 -17.13 13.44 -11.93
C SER A 130 -16.83 13.39 -13.42
N PHE A 131 -17.02 12.24 -14.07
CA PHE A 131 -16.79 12.08 -15.51
C PHE A 131 -17.60 13.09 -16.36
N TYR A 132 -18.64 13.69 -15.77
CA TYR A 132 -19.48 14.72 -16.37
C TYR A 132 -18.78 16.08 -16.55
N ASP A 133 -17.76 16.41 -15.76
CA ASP A 133 -17.10 17.72 -15.83
C ASP A 133 -16.15 17.86 -17.04
N THR A 134 -15.86 16.75 -17.73
CA THR A 134 -14.98 16.71 -18.90
C THR A 134 -15.69 16.83 -20.25
N ILE A 135 -17.03 16.93 -20.27
CA ILE A 135 -17.84 17.00 -21.50
C ILE A 135 -18.69 18.29 -21.56
N SER A 136 -18.17 19.39 -21.00
CA SER A 136 -18.74 20.73 -21.17
C SER A 136 -17.76 21.67 -21.85
#